data_AF-A0A7K2NZU8-F1
#
_entry.id   AF-A0A7K2NZU8-F1
#
_cell.length_a   1.000
_cell.length_b   1.000
_cell.length_c   1.000
_cell.angle_alpha   90.00
_cell.angle_beta   90.00
_cell.angle_gamma   90.00
#
_symmetry.space_group_name_H-M   'P 1'
#
loop_
_entity.id
_entity.type
_entity.pdbx_description
1 polymer ?
#
loop_
_entity_poly.entity_id
_entity_poly.type
_entity_poly.pdbx_seq_one_letter_code
_entity_poly.pdbx_strand_id
1 'polypeptide(L)'
;LFPLLSLTVLLGISATAAHNVLGGGYDYRGTVSVWFRGLFVLGPRPEAIADAPLLFRLHALSACLLFAAWPFTRLVHVWSAPVGYLVRPYLVYRRRAAPARVSRTRSTSGR
;
A
#
# COMPACT_ATOMS: atom_id res chain seq x y z
N LEU A 1 -4.18 13.23 5.39
CA LEU A 1 -3.94 11.77 5.44
C LEU A 1 -4.80 11.09 6.50
N PHE A 2 -4.52 11.30 7.80
CA PHE A 2 -5.35 10.74 8.89
C PHE A 2 -6.86 10.99 8.73
N PRO A 3 -7.35 12.20 8.36
CA PRO A 3 -8.78 12.39 8.14
C PRO A 3 -9.33 11.56 6.97
N LEU A 4 -8.56 11.37 5.90
CA LEU A 4 -8.95 10.56 4.75
C LEU A 4 -8.99 9.07 5.11
N LEU A 5 -7.97 8.59 5.80
CA LEU A 5 -7.91 7.23 6.32
C LEU A 5 -9.07 6.96 7.29
N SER A 6 -9.29 7.86 8.26
CA SER A 6 -10.41 7.75 9.19
C SER A 6 -11.75 7.76 8.46
N LEU A 7 -11.94 8.64 7.47
CA LEU A 7 -13.16 8.69 6.66
C LEU A 7 -13.40 7.35 5.93
N THR A 8 -12.38 6.80 5.27
CA THR A 8 -12.50 5.52 4.55
C THR A 8 -12.84 4.39 5.53
N VAL A 9 -12.17 4.33 6.69
CA VAL A 9 -12.45 3.31 7.72
C VAL A 9 -13.87 3.45 8.27
N LEU A 10 -14.28 4.66 8.63
CA LEU A 10 -15.63 4.93 9.15
C LEU A 10 -16.71 4.61 8.12
N LEU A 11 -16.50 4.95 6.84
CA LEU A 11 -17.41 4.60 5.75
C LEU A 11 -17.52 3.08 5.58
N GLY A 12 -16.41 2.34 5.68
CA GLY A 12 -16.42 0.88 5.57
C GLY A 12 -17.13 0.19 6.73
N ILE A 13 -16.87 0.66 7.96
CA ILE A 13 -17.57 0.18 9.16
C ILE A 13 -19.07 0.51 9.07
N SER A 14 -19.41 1.73 8.66
CA SER A 14 -20.80 2.17 8.53
C SER A 14 -21.54 1.38 7.45
N ALA A 15 -20.91 1.11 6.30
CA ALA A 15 -21.48 0.26 5.26
C ALA A 15 -21.77 -1.16 5.77
N THR A 16 -20.85 -1.72 6.56
CA THR A 16 -21.02 -3.05 7.16
C THR A 16 -22.14 -3.04 8.19
N ALA A 17 -22.14 -2.08 9.12
CA ALA A 17 -23.16 -1.97 10.16
C ALA A 17 -24.55 -1.73 9.57
N ALA A 18 -24.69 -0.82 8.62
CA ALA A 18 -25.98 -0.47 8.01
C ALA A 18 -26.57 -1.62 7.17
N HIS A 19 -25.74 -2.33 6.40
CA HIS A 19 -26.25 -3.29 5.41
C HIS A 19 -26.12 -4.76 5.83
N ASN A 20 -25.16 -5.12 6.68
CA ASN A 20 -24.97 -6.51 7.14
C ASN A 20 -25.51 -6.74 8.55
N VAL A 21 -25.50 -5.74 9.42
CA VAL A 21 -25.95 -5.88 10.82
C VAL A 21 -27.38 -5.39 11.01
N LEU A 22 -27.70 -4.22 10.48
CA LEU A 22 -29.03 -3.58 10.61
C LEU A 22 -29.96 -3.88 9.43
N GLY A 23 -29.41 -4.37 8.30
CA GLY A 23 -30.16 -4.72 7.10
C GLY A 23 -30.24 -6.24 6.88
N GLY A 24 -30.95 -6.66 5.83
CA GLY A 24 -31.13 -8.08 5.46
C GLY A 24 -29.92 -8.75 4.79
N GLY A 25 -28.74 -8.15 4.86
CA GLY A 25 -27.54 -8.58 4.15
C GLY A 25 -27.51 -8.08 2.71
N TYR A 26 -26.52 -7.25 2.38
CA TYR A 26 -26.29 -6.82 1.01
C TYR A 26 -25.32 -7.78 0.32
N ASP A 27 -25.76 -8.40 -0.79
CA ASP A 27 -24.87 -9.24 -1.59
C ASP A 27 -23.87 -8.40 -2.40
N TYR A 28 -22.80 -7.99 -1.73
CA TYR A 28 -21.68 -7.27 -2.34
C TYR A 28 -20.96 -8.09 -3.42
N ARG A 29 -21.20 -9.41 -3.50
CA ARG A 29 -20.54 -10.30 -4.44
C ARG A 29 -20.99 -10.07 -5.88
N GLY A 30 -22.25 -9.69 -6.06
CA GLY A 30 -22.84 -9.41 -7.37
C GLY A 30 -22.41 -8.09 -8.01
N THR A 31 -21.95 -7.13 -7.20
CA THR A 31 -21.74 -5.75 -7.63
C THR A 31 -20.28 -5.32 -7.41
N VAL A 32 -19.91 -5.07 -6.15
CA VAL A 32 -18.62 -4.49 -5.76
C VAL A 32 -17.46 -5.39 -6.16
N SER A 33 -17.54 -6.72 -5.97
CA SER A 33 -16.45 -7.61 -6.39
C SER A 33 -16.34 -7.80 -7.90
N VAL A 34 -17.45 -7.74 -8.64
CA VAL A 34 -17.41 -7.78 -10.11
C VAL A 34 -16.70 -6.53 -10.64
N TRP A 35 -17.08 -5.35 -10.11
CA TRP A 35 -16.43 -4.09 -10.41
C TRP A 35 -14.92 -4.11 -10.05
N PHE A 36 -14.59 -4.50 -8.82
CA PHE A 36 -13.20 -4.49 -8.33
C PHE A 36 -12.29 -5.42 -9.13
N ARG A 37 -12.77 -6.63 -9.46
CA ARG A 37 -12.02 -7.56 -10.32
C ARG A 37 -11.80 -6.98 -11.73
N GLY A 38 -12.79 -6.28 -12.27
CA GLY A 38 -12.71 -5.59 -13.56
C GLY A 38 -11.51 -4.65 -13.70
N LEU A 39 -11.13 -3.99 -12.59
CA LEU A 39 -9.97 -3.10 -12.56
C LEU A 39 -8.65 -3.83 -12.84
N PHE A 40 -8.47 -5.05 -12.31
CA PHE A 40 -7.23 -5.82 -12.48
C PHE A 40 -7.13 -6.50 -13.84
N VAL A 41 -8.26 -6.84 -14.46
CA VAL A 41 -8.30 -7.41 -15.82
C VAL A 41 -8.36 -6.33 -16.90
N LEU A 42 -8.13 -5.06 -16.54
CA LEU A 42 -8.16 -3.89 -17.43
C LEU A 42 -9.49 -3.74 -18.21
N GLY A 43 -10.57 -4.28 -17.65
CA GLY A 43 -11.93 -4.21 -18.19
C GLY A 43 -12.88 -3.60 -17.16
N PRO A 44 -12.81 -2.27 -16.93
CA PRO A 44 -13.64 -1.61 -15.93
C PRO A 44 -15.11 -1.70 -16.33
N ARG A 45 -15.95 -2.15 -15.40
CA ARG A 45 -17.43 -2.19 -15.54
C ARG A 45 -18.04 -1.25 -14.51
N PRO A 46 -18.09 0.07 -14.76
CA PRO A 46 -18.61 1.04 -13.80
C PRO A 46 -20.11 0.83 -13.50
N GLU A 47 -20.85 0.19 -14.40
CA GLU A 47 -22.27 -0.16 -14.21
C GLU A 47 -22.43 -1.11 -13.02
N ALA A 48 -21.47 -2.02 -12.80
CA ALA A 48 -21.55 -3.02 -11.73
C ALA A 48 -21.49 -2.42 -10.31
N ILE A 49 -20.93 -1.20 -10.14
CA ILE A 49 -20.96 -0.50 -8.84
C ILE A 49 -22.05 0.58 -8.78
N ALA A 50 -22.65 0.96 -9.92
CA ALA A 50 -23.69 1.98 -9.97
C ALA A 50 -24.93 1.56 -9.16
N ASP A 51 -25.28 0.27 -9.23
CA ASP A 51 -26.39 -0.35 -8.50
C ASP A 51 -26.10 -0.57 -7.00
N ALA A 52 -24.87 -0.33 -6.55
CA ALA A 52 -24.51 -0.52 -5.15
C ALA A 52 -25.05 0.59 -4.25
N PRO A 53 -25.37 0.30 -2.97
CA PRO A 53 -25.78 1.30 -2.01
C PRO A 53 -24.76 2.43 -1.89
N LEU A 54 -25.25 3.63 -1.57
CA LEU A 54 -24.42 4.85 -1.55
C LEU A 54 -23.18 4.72 -0.66
N LEU A 55 -23.29 4.06 0.50
CA LEU A 55 -22.17 3.87 1.42
C LEU A 55 -21.02 3.07 0.79
N PHE A 56 -21.31 2.02 0.03
CA PHE A 56 -20.28 1.24 -0.67
C PHE A 56 -19.60 2.05 -1.78
N ARG A 57 -20.37 2.86 -2.53
CA ARG A 57 -19.84 3.77 -3.55
C ARG A 57 -18.93 4.83 -2.93
N LEU A 58 -19.35 5.49 -1.85
CA LEU A 58 -18.56 6.49 -1.13
C LEU A 58 -17.29 5.88 -0.53
N HIS A 59 -17.39 4.68 0.06
CA HIS A 59 -16.23 3.96 0.57
C HIS A 59 -15.22 3.67 -0.54
N ALA A 60 -15.68 3.09 -1.67
CA ALA A 60 -14.84 2.80 -2.82
C ALA A 60 -14.14 4.05 -3.38
N LEU A 61 -14.87 5.17 -3.53
CA LEU A 61 -14.28 6.45 -3.97
C LEU A 61 -13.21 6.96 -3.00
N SER A 62 -13.50 6.92 -1.69
CA SER A 62 -12.53 7.34 -0.67
C SER A 62 -11.29 6.45 -0.66
N ALA A 63 -11.46 5.14 -0.90
CA ALA A 63 -10.36 4.20 -1.02
C ALA A 63 -9.51 4.51 -2.26
N CYS A 64 -10.12 4.73 -3.44
CA CYS A 64 -9.38 5.14 -4.63
C CYS A 64 -8.59 6.44 -4.41
N LEU A 65 -9.17 7.43 -3.74
CA LEU A 65 -8.47 8.67 -3.39
C LEU A 65 -7.32 8.42 -2.41
N LEU A 66 -7.50 7.52 -1.43
CA LEU A 66 -6.45 7.12 -0.50
C LEU A 66 -5.29 6.44 -1.24
N PHE A 67 -5.57 5.53 -2.17
CA PHE A 67 -4.55 4.88 -3.01
C PHE A 67 -3.82 5.89 -3.90
N ALA A 68 -4.53 6.84 -4.50
CA ALA A 68 -3.93 7.89 -5.33
C ALA A 68 -3.03 8.84 -4.50
N ALA A 69 -3.46 9.18 -3.28
CA ALA A 69 -2.68 10.01 -2.36
C ALA A 69 -1.55 9.24 -1.65
N TRP A 70 -1.63 7.91 -1.60
CA TRP A 70 -0.71 7.05 -0.85
C TRP A 70 0.77 7.36 -1.08
N PRO A 71 1.32 7.35 -2.32
CA PRO A 71 2.76 7.53 -2.54
C PRO A 71 3.28 8.91 -2.11
N PHE A 72 2.39 9.90 -1.99
CA PHE A 72 2.75 11.28 -1.62
C PHE A 72 2.61 11.55 -0.12
N THR A 73 2.32 10.53 0.69
CA THR A 73 1.98 10.70 2.10
C THR A 73 2.82 9.80 3.00
N ARG A 74 2.74 10.05 4.32
CA ARG A 74 3.45 9.24 5.32
C ARG A 74 3.09 7.75 5.29
N LEU A 75 1.96 7.33 4.70
CA LEU A 75 1.59 5.91 4.56
C LEU A 75 2.56 5.11 3.68
N VAL A 76 3.43 5.77 2.92
CA VAL A 76 4.51 5.09 2.18
C VAL A 76 5.39 4.22 3.10
N HIS A 77 5.41 4.52 4.40
CA HIS A 77 6.14 3.73 5.40
C HIS A 77 5.71 2.26 5.47
N VAL A 78 4.55 1.87 4.91
CA VAL A 78 4.13 0.45 4.91
C VAL A 78 5.19 -0.42 4.23
N TRP A 79 5.85 0.11 3.20
CA TRP A 79 6.89 -0.61 2.45
C TRP A 79 8.16 -0.83 3.25
N SER A 80 8.40 -0.01 4.27
CA SER A 80 9.53 -0.11 5.18
C SER A 80 9.21 -0.92 6.43
N ALA A 81 8.07 -1.63 6.48
CA ALA A 81 7.72 -2.47 7.60
C ALA A 81 8.84 -3.50 7.85
N PRO A 82 9.47 -3.50 9.04
CA PRO A 82 10.68 -4.28 9.30
C PRO A 82 10.36 -5.76 9.56
N VAL A 83 9.62 -6.43 8.66
CA VAL A 83 9.30 -7.86 8.77
C VAL A 83 10.57 -8.70 8.83
N GLY A 84 11.62 -8.27 8.11
CA GLY A 84 12.93 -8.91 8.13
C GLY A 84 13.68 -8.82 9.46
N TYR A 85 13.25 -8.00 10.43
CA TYR A 85 13.89 -7.95 11.76
C TYR A 85 13.67 -9.25 12.53
N LEU A 86 12.61 -10.00 12.25
CA LEU A 86 12.32 -11.28 12.92
C LEU A 86 13.42 -12.32 12.70
N VAL A 87 14.12 -12.23 11.57
CA VAL A 87 15.20 -13.16 11.17
C VAL A 87 16.57 -12.48 11.15
N ARG A 88 16.67 -11.23 11.60
CA ARG A 88 17.91 -10.44 11.46
C ARG A 88 18.89 -10.79 12.58
N PRO A 89 20.16 -11.10 12.26
CA PRO A 89 21.22 -11.19 13.26
C PRO A 89 21.37 -9.88 14.03
N TYR A 90 21.51 -9.93 15.35
CA TYR A 90 21.64 -8.75 16.21
C TYR A 90 22.84 -7.86 15.85
N LEU A 91 23.92 -8.46 15.31
CA LEU A 91 25.15 -7.78 14.95
C LEU A 91 25.29 -7.71 13.43
N VAL A 92 25.39 -6.49 12.89
CA VAL A 92 25.65 -6.24 11.46
C VAL A 92 27.00 -5.57 11.31
N TYR A 93 27.99 -6.32 10.88
CA TYR A 93 29.31 -5.79 10.51
C TYR A 93 29.27 -5.26 9.08
N ARG A 94 29.52 -3.96 8.91
CA ARG A 94 29.69 -3.35 7.59
C ARG A 94 31.17 -3.24 7.26
N ARG A 95 31.66 -4.05 6.31
CA ARG A 95 33.04 -3.97 5.85
C ARG A 95 33.25 -2.62 5.13
N ARG A 96 34.27 -1.85 5.53
CA ARG A 96 34.71 -0.69 4.73
C ARG A 96 35.34 -1.21 3.44
N ALA A 97 34.96 -0.65 2.30
CA ALA A 97 35.72 -0.84 1.07
C ALA A 97 37.14 -0.35 1.35
N ALA A 98 38.13 -1.23 1.19
CA ALA A 98 39.52 -0.84 1.37
C ALA A 98 39.82 0.31 0.39
N PRO A 99 40.43 1.42 0.82
CA PRO A 99 40.86 2.45 -0.12
C PRO A 99 41.73 1.77 -1.18
N ALA A 100 41.46 2.06 -2.46
CA ALA A 100 42.23 1.53 -3.56
C ALA A 100 43.71 1.70 -3.23
N ARG A 101 44.44 0.59 -3.16
CA ARG A 101 45.86 0.57 -2.81
C ARG A 101 46.56 1.41 -3.87
N VAL A 102 46.88 2.66 -3.55
CA VAL A 102 47.73 3.49 -4.40
C VAL A 102 49.06 2.75 -4.47
N SER A 103 49.28 2.11 -5.61
CA SER A 103 50.54 1.48 -5.97
C SER A 103 51.60 2.56 -5.97
N ARG A 104 52.25 2.77 -4.82
CA ARG A 104 53.36 3.69 -4.70
C ARG A 104 54.53 3.03 -5.44
N THR A 105 54.65 3.33 -6.73
CA THR A 105 55.74 2.88 -7.58
C THR A 105 57.03 3.34 -6.92
N ARG A 106 57.73 2.40 -6.29
CA ARG A 106 59.01 2.62 -5.64
C ARG A 106 60.02 2.81 -6.76
N SER A 107 60.28 4.06 -7.12
CA SER A 107 61.45 4.40 -7.94
C SER A 107 62.69 4.03 -7.14
N THR A 108 63.23 2.87 -7.45
CA THR A 108 64.50 2.37 -6.95
C THR A 108 65.64 3.05 -7.73
N SER A 109 66.45 3.81 -7.01
CA SER A 109 67.92 3.84 -7.07
C SER A 109 68.63 3.91 -8.44
N GLY A 110 69.43 4.97 -8.58
CA GLY A 110 70.68 5.01 -9.34
C GLY A 110 71.30 6.39 -9.11
N ARG A 111 72.18 6.54 -8.10
CA ARG A 111 73.65 6.55 -8.23
C ARG A 111 74.15 7.51 -9.31
#